data_AF-A0A966THT4-F1
#
_entry.id   AF-A0A966THT4-F1
#
_cell.length_a   1.000
_cell.length_b   1.000
_cell.length_c   1.000
_cell.angle_alpha   90.00
_cell.angle_beta   90.00
_cell.angle_gamma   90.00
#
_symmetry.space_group_name_H-M   'P 1'
#
loop_
_entity.id
_entity.type
_entity.pdbx_description
1 polymer ?
#
loop_
_entity_poly.entity_id
_entity_poly.type
_entity_poly.pdbx_seq_one_letter_code
_entity_poly.pdbx_strand_id
1 'polypeptide(L)'
;GFYRLKNEFPDIQFWLIQNGIRSHRGDVFGLLDKSSSNQLNKVDKMFVFGSAVGKKYLEYISGEVIVHGSFKNNFVSLKAPLKNSVAYISTYRPNQSRAFIVPESRPEAPITYEQIVSRREQAILWLAKYCSDKQLQLTIVGKHEEPELEKAYYLSLPMACAFEFAPREVSTSSYTAIDQSEIVVFTSSSLGYESLARGKKTAALMLDAKIIGDEALKFGWPATLADDGPFWTHQLSEPRLREIMDFLRTVVDQEWDQIRKDAIKDVIDFDPGNSQFSISVKSLRESWQRPPTTN
;
A
#
# COMPACT_ATOMS: atom_id res chain seq x y z
N GLY A 1 10.42 -23.62 -0.10
CA GLY A 1 9.82 -22.36 0.36
C GLY A 1 8.52 -22.66 1.09
N PHE A 2 7.99 -21.71 1.86
CA PHE A 2 6.79 -21.84 2.69
C PHE A 2 5.61 -22.55 1.99
N TYR A 3 5.32 -22.23 0.72
CA TYR A 3 4.20 -22.79 -0.05
C TYR A 3 4.27 -24.29 -0.35
N ARG A 4 5.39 -24.97 -0.02
CA ARG A 4 5.55 -26.41 -0.25
C ARG A 4 5.34 -27.23 1.02
N LEU A 5 5.41 -26.57 2.18
CA LEU A 5 5.34 -27.24 3.47
C LEU A 5 4.03 -28.00 3.66
N LYS A 6 2.92 -27.53 3.05
CA LYS A 6 1.65 -28.24 3.12
C LYS A 6 1.68 -29.63 2.47
N ASN A 7 2.51 -29.85 1.47
CA ASN A 7 2.65 -31.17 0.84
C ASN A 7 3.46 -32.13 1.72
N GLU A 8 4.39 -31.60 2.51
CA GLU A 8 5.23 -32.38 3.43
C GLU A 8 4.51 -32.66 4.76
N PHE A 9 3.64 -31.74 5.19
CA PHE A 9 2.92 -31.79 6.45
C PHE A 9 1.41 -31.59 6.23
N PRO A 10 0.69 -32.59 5.69
CA PRO A 10 -0.72 -32.46 5.31
C PRO A 10 -1.66 -32.15 6.48
N ASP A 11 -1.30 -32.57 7.69
CA ASP A 11 -2.11 -32.38 8.90
C ASP A 11 -1.86 -31.03 9.59
N ILE A 12 -0.78 -30.31 9.22
CA ILE A 12 -0.48 -28.98 9.76
C ILE A 12 -1.19 -27.92 8.92
N GLN A 13 -1.75 -26.92 9.60
CA GLN A 13 -2.35 -25.75 8.97
C GLN A 13 -1.29 -24.72 8.57
N PHE A 14 -1.26 -24.34 7.29
CA PHE A 14 -0.41 -23.28 6.76
C PHE A 14 -1.27 -22.15 6.23
N TRP A 15 -1.18 -20.98 6.87
CA TRP A 15 -1.93 -19.79 6.46
C TRP A 15 -0.97 -18.72 5.96
N LEU A 16 -1.18 -18.25 4.73
CA LEU A 16 -0.54 -17.06 4.19
C LEU A 16 -1.27 -15.83 4.72
N ILE A 17 -0.54 -14.86 5.28
CA ILE A 17 -1.09 -13.54 5.61
C ILE A 17 -0.31 -12.50 4.81
N GLN A 18 -1.00 -11.78 3.94
CA GLN A 18 -0.40 -10.73 3.14
C GLN A 18 0.07 -9.58 4.05
N ASN A 19 1.35 -9.21 3.93
CA ASN A 19 1.94 -8.10 4.67
C ASN A 19 2.47 -7.04 3.71
N GLY A 20 1.55 -6.24 3.17
CA GLY A 20 1.80 -5.17 2.21
C GLY A 20 1.34 -5.49 0.79
N ILE A 21 1.28 -4.46 -0.04
CA ILE A 21 1.04 -4.55 -1.49
C ILE A 21 2.16 -5.39 -2.12
N ARG A 22 1.81 -6.12 -3.18
CA ARG A 22 2.71 -6.96 -3.95
C ARG A 22 2.69 -6.53 -5.40
N SER A 23 3.83 -6.60 -6.05
CA SER A 23 4.00 -6.35 -7.48
C SER A 23 4.53 -7.60 -8.20
N HIS A 24 4.79 -7.45 -9.49
CA HIS A 24 5.23 -8.52 -10.36
C HIS A 24 6.76 -8.60 -10.43
N ARG A 25 7.40 -7.73 -11.21
CA ARG A 25 8.86 -7.77 -11.39
C ARG A 25 9.57 -7.38 -10.10
N GLY A 26 10.61 -8.12 -9.76
CA GLY A 26 11.39 -7.87 -8.54
C GLY A 26 10.69 -8.24 -7.23
N ASP A 27 9.46 -8.76 -7.28
CA ASP A 27 8.65 -9.09 -6.10
C ASP A 27 7.97 -10.47 -6.23
N VAL A 28 7.04 -10.78 -5.32
CA VAL A 28 6.44 -12.10 -5.09
C VAL A 28 5.96 -12.78 -6.36
N PHE A 29 5.22 -12.10 -7.24
CA PHE A 29 4.65 -12.77 -8.41
C PHE A 29 5.70 -13.09 -9.49
N GLY A 30 6.72 -12.24 -9.67
CA GLY A 30 7.85 -12.55 -10.54
C GLY A 30 8.76 -13.66 -9.98
N LEU A 31 8.82 -13.82 -8.65
CA LEU A 31 9.48 -14.98 -8.03
C LEU A 31 8.67 -16.26 -8.22
N LEU A 32 7.34 -16.17 -8.11
CA LEU A 32 6.43 -17.30 -8.33
C LEU A 32 6.50 -17.81 -9.77
N ASP A 33 6.56 -16.91 -10.77
CA ASP A 33 6.78 -17.27 -12.18
C ASP A 33 8.03 -18.12 -12.41
N LYS A 34 9.13 -17.82 -11.71
CA LYS A 34 10.38 -18.57 -11.85
C LYS A 34 10.32 -19.95 -11.17
N SER A 35 9.42 -20.12 -10.21
CA SER A 35 9.29 -21.34 -9.41
C SER A 35 8.18 -22.29 -9.89
N SER A 36 7.32 -21.82 -10.79
CA SER A 36 6.09 -22.52 -11.21
C SER A 36 6.32 -23.74 -12.09
N SER A 37 7.55 -24.00 -12.55
CA SER A 37 7.80 -24.96 -13.62
C SER A 37 7.73 -26.45 -13.24
N ASN A 38 7.58 -26.84 -11.95
CA ASN A 38 7.47 -28.26 -11.56
C ASN A 38 6.86 -28.57 -10.18
N GLN A 39 6.32 -27.59 -9.44
CA GLN A 39 5.99 -27.80 -8.01
C GLN A 39 4.60 -27.27 -7.63
N LEU A 40 3.81 -28.14 -6.99
CA LEU A 40 2.48 -27.83 -6.46
C LEU A 40 2.61 -26.93 -5.21
N ASN A 41 2.44 -25.62 -5.36
CA ASN A 41 2.35 -24.70 -4.21
C ASN A 41 0.95 -24.78 -3.58
N LYS A 42 0.90 -24.92 -2.26
CA LYS A 42 -0.35 -25.09 -1.50
C LYS A 42 -0.26 -24.50 -0.10
N VAL A 43 -1.34 -23.86 0.32
CA VAL A 43 -1.63 -23.45 1.69
C VAL A 43 -3.09 -23.77 2.01
N ASP A 44 -3.48 -23.76 3.28
CA ASP A 44 -4.89 -23.97 3.65
C ASP A 44 -5.69 -22.69 3.42
N LYS A 45 -5.16 -21.55 3.88
CA LYS A 45 -5.83 -20.23 3.81
C LYS A 45 -4.87 -19.13 3.36
N MET A 46 -5.40 -18.16 2.64
CA MET A 46 -4.73 -16.96 2.16
C MET A 46 -5.53 -15.73 2.58
N PHE A 47 -5.03 -15.06 3.61
CA PHE A 47 -5.54 -13.81 4.14
C PHE A 47 -4.94 -12.66 3.33
N VAL A 48 -5.75 -12.04 2.47
CA VAL A 48 -5.29 -11.10 1.44
C VAL A 48 -6.00 -9.75 1.52
N PHE A 49 -5.39 -8.74 0.91
CA PHE A 49 -5.89 -7.37 0.95
C PHE A 49 -7.21 -7.21 0.21
N GLY A 50 -7.34 -7.79 -0.98
CA GLY A 50 -8.51 -7.63 -1.85
C GLY A 50 -8.73 -8.83 -2.76
N SER A 51 -9.90 -8.87 -3.40
CA SER A 51 -10.31 -9.99 -4.27
C SER A 51 -9.37 -10.15 -5.47
N ALA A 52 -8.86 -9.05 -6.03
CA ALA A 52 -8.01 -9.07 -7.21
C ALA A 52 -6.67 -9.77 -6.92
N VAL A 53 -5.98 -9.37 -5.85
CA VAL A 53 -4.71 -10.01 -5.46
C VAL A 53 -4.93 -11.45 -5.00
N GLY A 54 -6.09 -11.75 -4.39
CA GLY A 54 -6.50 -13.12 -4.08
C GLY A 54 -6.59 -14.01 -5.32
N LYS A 55 -7.27 -13.54 -6.38
CA LYS A 55 -7.31 -14.22 -7.68
C LYS A 55 -5.90 -14.40 -8.27
N LYS A 56 -5.05 -13.38 -8.16
CA LYS A 56 -3.66 -13.47 -8.65
C LYS A 56 -2.85 -14.52 -7.90
N TYR A 57 -3.02 -14.64 -6.58
CA TYR A 57 -2.38 -15.73 -5.81
C TYR A 57 -2.85 -17.12 -6.25
N LEU A 58 -4.14 -17.29 -6.56
CA LEU A 58 -4.71 -18.57 -7.00
C LEU A 58 -4.14 -19.08 -8.34
N GLU A 59 -3.54 -18.22 -9.16
CA GLU A 59 -2.81 -18.64 -10.36
C GLU A 59 -1.53 -19.45 -10.02
N TYR A 60 -1.00 -19.28 -8.81
CA TYR A 60 0.28 -19.85 -8.41
C TYR A 60 0.20 -20.78 -7.20
N ILE A 61 -0.78 -20.57 -6.30
CA ILE A 61 -0.87 -21.23 -5.00
C ILE A 61 -2.32 -21.68 -4.79
N SER A 62 -2.50 -22.97 -4.56
CA SER A 62 -3.80 -23.50 -4.16
C SER A 62 -4.09 -23.21 -2.68
N GLY A 63 -5.34 -22.86 -2.35
CA GLY A 63 -5.80 -22.59 -0.99
C GLY A 63 -7.08 -21.76 -0.97
N GLU A 64 -7.72 -21.65 0.19
CA GLU A 64 -8.88 -20.79 0.38
C GLU A 64 -8.46 -19.31 0.46
N VAL A 65 -9.05 -18.44 -0.36
CA VAL A 65 -8.81 -16.99 -0.28
C VAL A 65 -9.82 -16.35 0.66
N ILE A 66 -9.31 -15.61 1.64
CA ILE A 66 -10.08 -14.82 2.59
C ILE A 66 -9.66 -13.36 2.45
N VAL A 67 -10.55 -12.54 1.90
CA VAL A 67 -10.34 -11.09 1.82
C VAL A 67 -10.61 -10.49 3.19
N HIS A 68 -9.63 -9.77 3.73
CA HIS A 68 -9.79 -9.06 5.00
C HIS A 68 -9.05 -7.73 5.05
N GLY A 69 -8.42 -7.29 3.95
CA GLY A 69 -7.61 -6.07 3.98
C GLY A 69 -6.25 -6.27 4.64
N SER A 70 -5.70 -5.17 5.19
CA SER A 70 -4.42 -5.20 5.89
C SER A 70 -4.59 -5.58 7.35
N PHE A 71 -3.90 -6.64 7.78
CA PHE A 71 -3.99 -7.17 9.14
C PHE A 71 -3.63 -6.11 10.19
N LYS A 72 -2.58 -5.34 9.92
CA LYS A 72 -2.11 -4.28 10.83
C LYS A 72 -3.07 -3.10 10.85
N ASN A 73 -3.57 -2.70 9.67
CA ASN A 73 -4.53 -1.61 9.53
C ASN A 73 -5.81 -1.87 10.36
N ASN A 74 -6.31 -3.09 10.28
CA ASN A 74 -7.51 -3.55 10.98
C ASN A 74 -7.37 -3.54 12.52
N PHE A 75 -6.15 -3.62 13.04
CA PHE A 75 -5.89 -3.60 14.47
C PHE A 75 -5.91 -2.17 15.07
N VAL A 76 -5.70 -1.15 14.24
CA VAL A 76 -5.56 0.24 14.71
C VAL A 76 -6.87 0.99 14.60
N SER A 77 -7.41 1.42 15.74
CA SER A 77 -8.62 2.26 15.80
C SER A 77 -8.47 3.57 15.03
N LEU A 78 -9.55 4.01 14.40
CA LEU A 78 -9.59 5.26 13.63
C LEU A 78 -9.40 6.49 14.54
N LYS A 79 -8.74 7.52 14.02
CA LYS A 79 -8.67 8.86 14.63
C LYS A 79 -9.43 9.90 13.80
N ALA A 80 -9.87 10.97 14.45
CA ALA A 80 -10.57 12.06 13.78
C ALA A 80 -9.58 12.94 13.00
N PRO A 81 -9.95 13.41 11.78
CA PRO A 81 -9.13 14.34 11.02
C PRO A 81 -9.08 15.74 11.64
N LEU A 82 -7.93 16.38 11.47
CA LEU A 82 -7.75 17.82 11.57
C LEU A 82 -8.04 18.45 10.21
N LYS A 83 -8.71 19.61 10.18
CA LYS A 83 -9.02 20.32 8.94
C LYS A 83 -7.80 21.04 8.37
N ASN A 84 -7.81 21.28 7.06
CA ASN A 84 -6.77 22.00 6.31
C ASN A 84 -5.37 21.35 6.43
N SER A 85 -5.32 20.03 6.56
CA SER A 85 -4.08 19.26 6.75
C SER A 85 -3.85 18.26 5.62
N VAL A 86 -2.60 18.12 5.21
CA VAL A 86 -2.15 17.20 4.18
C VAL A 86 -1.01 16.35 4.72
N ALA A 87 -1.15 15.03 4.70
CA ALA A 87 -0.06 14.11 4.96
C ALA A 87 0.59 13.64 3.66
N TYR A 88 1.91 13.67 3.59
CA TYR A 88 2.69 12.95 2.59
C TYR A 88 3.35 11.73 3.22
N ILE A 89 3.06 10.54 2.69
CA ILE A 89 3.68 9.30 3.15
C ILE A 89 5.10 9.21 2.61
N SER A 90 6.09 9.21 3.50
CA SER A 90 7.49 9.15 3.11
C SER A 90 7.83 7.85 2.37
N THR A 91 8.72 8.00 1.40
CA THR A 91 9.36 6.89 0.67
C THR A 91 10.86 6.81 0.91
N TYR A 92 11.38 7.51 1.94
CA TYR A 92 12.80 7.55 2.27
C TYR A 92 13.41 6.15 2.46
N ARG A 93 14.66 6.00 2.00
CA ARG A 93 15.48 4.79 2.09
C ARG A 93 16.96 5.21 2.28
N PRO A 94 17.45 5.35 3.52
CA PRO A 94 18.79 5.89 3.78
C PRO A 94 19.91 5.04 3.20
N ASN A 95 19.73 3.72 3.20
CA ASN A 95 20.76 2.76 2.79
C ASN A 95 20.73 2.41 1.30
N GLN A 96 19.93 3.13 0.50
CA GLN A 96 19.82 2.88 -0.92
C GLN A 96 20.68 3.84 -1.73
N SER A 97 21.76 3.32 -2.34
CA SER A 97 22.55 4.10 -3.27
C SER A 97 21.70 4.64 -4.41
N ARG A 98 21.85 5.92 -4.75
CA ARG A 98 21.20 6.56 -5.91
C ARG A 98 21.55 5.87 -7.24
N ALA A 99 22.73 5.24 -7.34
CA ALA A 99 23.16 4.47 -8.50
C ALA A 99 22.60 3.03 -8.57
N PHE A 100 21.88 2.57 -7.55
CA PHE A 100 21.32 1.22 -7.52
C PHE A 100 20.29 1.01 -8.62
N ILE A 101 20.37 -0.10 -9.34
CA ILE A 101 19.36 -0.49 -10.34
C ILE A 101 18.18 -1.16 -9.65
N VAL A 102 16.99 -0.61 -9.83
CA VAL A 102 15.78 -1.12 -9.17
C VAL A 102 15.38 -2.49 -9.78
N PRO A 103 15.05 -3.50 -8.96
CA PRO A 103 14.77 -4.86 -9.43
C PRO A 103 13.51 -4.96 -10.28
N GLU A 104 12.61 -3.98 -10.18
CA GLU A 104 11.42 -3.85 -11.01
C GLU A 104 11.73 -3.42 -12.45
N SER A 105 12.92 -2.87 -12.73
CA SER A 105 13.30 -2.43 -14.08
C SER A 105 13.58 -3.59 -15.03
N ARG A 106 13.54 -3.34 -16.35
CA ARG A 106 13.84 -4.38 -17.34
C ARG A 106 15.36 -4.49 -17.53
N PRO A 107 15.92 -5.69 -17.71
CA PRO A 107 17.36 -5.84 -17.98
C PRO A 107 17.85 -5.02 -19.18
N GLU A 108 17.03 -4.90 -20.24
CA GLU A 108 17.32 -4.12 -21.44
C GLU A 108 17.14 -2.60 -21.27
N ALA A 109 16.48 -2.17 -20.19
CA ALA A 109 16.21 -0.77 -19.88
C ALA A 109 16.32 -0.55 -18.35
N PRO A 110 17.54 -0.63 -17.78
CA PRO A 110 17.74 -0.52 -16.34
C PRO A 110 17.40 0.89 -15.86
N ILE A 111 16.70 0.97 -14.72
CA ILE A 111 16.34 2.25 -14.07
C ILE A 111 17.08 2.34 -12.74
N THR A 112 17.74 3.47 -12.51
CA THR A 112 18.43 3.74 -11.24
C THR A 112 17.44 4.25 -10.18
N TYR A 113 17.78 4.05 -8.91
CA TYR A 113 17.03 4.60 -7.79
C TYR A 113 17.00 6.14 -7.82
N GLU A 114 18.04 6.78 -8.35
CA GLU A 114 18.09 8.22 -8.63
C GLU A 114 16.90 8.68 -9.46
N GLN A 115 16.62 7.99 -10.57
CA GLN A 115 15.53 8.38 -11.46
C GLN A 115 14.16 8.25 -10.79
N ILE A 116 14.02 7.31 -9.85
CA ILE A 116 12.81 7.13 -9.05
C ILE A 116 12.68 8.22 -7.98
N VAL A 117 13.71 8.40 -7.15
CA VAL A 117 13.67 9.34 -6.03
C VAL A 117 13.51 10.78 -6.51
N SER A 118 14.16 11.16 -7.62
CA SER A 118 14.06 12.51 -8.16
C SER A 118 12.66 12.86 -8.68
N ARG A 119 11.86 11.87 -9.11
CA ARG A 119 10.44 12.08 -9.44
C ARG A 119 9.58 12.24 -8.19
N ARG A 120 9.87 11.48 -7.14
CA ARG A 120 9.16 11.58 -5.85
C ARG A 120 9.50 12.88 -5.13
N GLU A 121 10.75 13.35 -5.22
CA GLU A 121 11.19 14.68 -4.77
C GLU A 121 10.43 15.79 -5.49
N GLN A 122 10.33 15.73 -6.83
CA GLN A 122 9.51 16.69 -7.59
C GLN A 122 8.05 16.72 -7.12
N ALA A 123 7.46 15.57 -6.81
CA ALA A 123 6.08 15.49 -6.34
C ALA A 123 5.87 16.11 -4.94
N ILE A 124 6.77 15.87 -3.99
CA ILE A 124 6.67 16.49 -2.65
C ILE A 124 6.98 17.99 -2.70
N LEU A 125 7.90 18.43 -3.55
CA LEU A 125 8.18 19.85 -3.76
C LEU A 125 6.96 20.58 -4.37
N TRP A 126 6.34 19.98 -5.38
CA TRP A 126 5.08 20.48 -5.92
C TRP A 126 3.97 20.51 -4.86
N LEU A 127 3.84 19.46 -4.06
CA LEU A 127 2.84 19.37 -3.00
C LEU A 127 3.06 20.46 -1.92
N ALA A 128 4.31 20.72 -1.54
CA ALA A 128 4.66 21.79 -0.61
C ALA A 128 4.26 23.16 -1.16
N LYS A 129 4.52 23.40 -2.45
CA LYS A 129 4.04 24.62 -3.12
C LYS A 129 2.52 24.71 -3.11
N TYR A 130 1.83 23.63 -3.45
CA TYR A 130 0.37 23.58 -3.42
C TYR A 130 -0.18 23.87 -2.02
N CYS A 131 0.42 23.30 -0.97
CA CYS A 131 0.03 23.55 0.42
C CYS A 131 0.26 25.01 0.81
N SER A 132 1.40 25.60 0.43
CA SER A 132 1.66 27.03 0.64
C SER A 132 0.60 27.91 -0.03
N ASP A 133 0.32 27.66 -1.31
CA ASP A 133 -0.64 28.45 -2.12
C ASP A 133 -2.08 28.33 -1.59
N LYS A 134 -2.43 27.21 -0.93
CA LYS A 134 -3.76 26.93 -0.39
C LYS A 134 -3.87 27.06 1.13
N GLN A 135 -2.81 27.52 1.80
CA GLN A 135 -2.73 27.66 3.27
C GLN A 135 -3.05 26.35 4.01
N LEU A 136 -2.49 25.24 3.52
CA LEU A 136 -2.64 23.91 4.13
C LEU A 136 -1.39 23.56 4.95
N GLN A 137 -1.61 22.86 6.06
CA GLN A 137 -0.54 22.32 6.89
C GLN A 137 -0.02 21.01 6.30
N LEU A 138 1.25 21.00 5.90
CA LEU A 138 1.90 19.79 5.38
C LEU A 138 2.54 19.00 6.53
N THR A 139 2.25 17.70 6.58
CA THR A 139 2.91 16.73 7.46
C THR A 139 3.61 15.68 6.62
N ILE A 140 4.86 15.36 6.94
CA ILE A 140 5.59 14.23 6.36
C ILE A 140 5.52 13.05 7.34
N VAL A 141 4.92 11.96 6.89
CA VAL A 141 4.75 10.74 7.69
C VAL A 141 5.99 9.86 7.51
N GLY A 142 6.85 9.84 8.52
CA GLY A 142 8.08 9.06 8.55
C GLY A 142 7.82 7.57 8.68
N LYS A 143 8.76 6.76 8.17
CA LYS A 143 8.70 5.29 8.19
C LYS A 143 9.96 4.65 8.76
N HIS A 144 11.06 5.40 8.84
CA HIS A 144 12.36 4.88 9.23
C HIS A 144 12.48 4.76 10.76
N GLU A 145 13.30 3.82 11.22
CA GLU A 145 13.60 3.65 12.65
C GLU A 145 14.53 4.74 13.20
N GLU A 146 15.25 5.40 12.28
CA GLU A 146 16.09 6.58 12.56
C GLU A 146 15.38 7.84 12.01
N PRO A 147 14.42 8.41 12.75
CA PRO A 147 13.58 9.51 12.27
C PRO A 147 14.38 10.78 11.96
N GLU A 148 15.50 11.01 12.64
CA GLU A 148 16.31 12.22 12.45
C GLU A 148 16.97 12.28 11.07
N LEU A 149 17.44 11.15 10.53
CA LEU A 149 18.01 11.09 9.17
C LEU A 149 16.96 11.36 8.10
N GLU A 150 15.77 10.79 8.28
CA GLU A 150 14.64 10.98 7.38
C GLU A 150 14.14 12.43 7.43
N LYS A 151 14.03 13.02 8.62
CA LYS A 151 13.67 14.43 8.81
C LYS A 151 14.71 15.35 8.18
N ALA A 152 16.00 15.11 8.41
CA ALA A 152 17.10 15.88 7.83
C ALA A 152 17.09 15.83 6.29
N TYR A 153 16.78 14.66 5.71
CA TYR A 153 16.62 14.53 4.26
C TYR A 153 15.54 15.47 3.73
N TYR A 154 14.34 15.49 4.32
CA TYR A 154 13.29 16.39 3.86
C TYR A 154 13.57 17.87 4.13
N LEU A 155 14.26 18.20 5.23
CA LEU A 155 14.72 19.56 5.51
C LEU A 155 15.78 20.05 4.51
N SER A 156 16.52 19.14 3.88
CA SER A 156 17.51 19.48 2.85
C SER A 156 16.88 19.81 1.49
N LEU A 157 15.61 19.45 1.27
CA LEU A 157 14.90 19.76 0.03
C LEU A 157 14.42 21.22 0.04
N PRO A 158 14.33 21.89 -1.12
CA PRO A 158 13.88 23.28 -1.23
C PRO A 158 12.35 23.42 -1.08
N MET A 159 11.83 23.07 0.10
CA MET A 159 10.40 23.06 0.41
C MET A 159 9.83 24.49 0.40
N ALA A 160 8.71 24.67 -0.29
CA ALA A 160 8.05 25.99 -0.41
C ALA A 160 7.28 26.42 0.86
N CYS A 161 7.08 25.52 1.82
CA CYS A 161 6.48 25.80 3.12
C CYS A 161 7.17 25.01 4.23
N ALA A 162 6.99 25.45 5.47
CA ALA A 162 7.30 24.63 6.63
C ALA A 162 6.41 23.38 6.64
N PHE A 163 6.93 22.29 7.21
CA PHE A 163 6.21 21.05 7.38
C PHE A 163 6.41 20.48 8.78
N GLU A 164 5.42 19.74 9.26
CA GLU A 164 5.57 18.89 10.43
C GLU A 164 6.15 17.53 10.02
N PHE A 165 7.01 16.97 10.87
CA PHE A 165 7.51 15.62 10.67
C PHE A 165 6.89 14.71 11.72
N ALA A 166 6.13 13.71 11.29
CA ALA A 166 5.53 12.70 12.16
C ALA A 166 6.43 11.45 12.18
N PRO A 167 7.30 11.27 13.19
CA PRO A 167 8.25 10.17 13.24
C PRO A 167 7.57 8.83 13.52
N ARG A 168 8.25 7.74 13.16
CA ARG A 168 7.87 6.39 13.57
C ARG A 168 8.36 6.12 14.99
N GLU A 169 7.60 6.57 15.99
CA GLU A 169 7.89 6.28 17.41
C GLU A 169 7.53 4.83 17.77
N VAL A 170 6.37 4.39 17.28
CA VAL A 170 5.88 3.01 17.43
C VAL A 170 5.39 2.50 16.09
N SER A 171 5.13 1.19 16.01
CA SER A 171 4.71 0.56 14.76
C SER A 171 3.39 1.13 14.22
N THR A 172 2.58 1.79 15.05
CA THR A 172 1.27 2.35 14.66
C THR A 172 1.26 3.88 14.46
N SER A 173 2.37 4.59 14.69
CA SER A 173 2.41 6.06 14.62
C SER A 173 1.93 6.60 13.27
N SER A 174 2.27 5.91 12.18
CA SER A 174 1.90 6.31 10.83
C SER A 174 0.38 6.30 10.60
N TYR A 175 -0.38 5.42 11.25
CA TYR A 175 -1.84 5.38 11.15
C TYR A 175 -2.49 6.60 11.80
N THR A 176 -1.96 7.02 12.96
CA THR A 176 -2.42 8.24 13.63
C THR A 176 -2.23 9.46 12.71
N ALA A 177 -1.07 9.59 12.09
CA ALA A 177 -0.76 10.73 11.22
C ALA A 177 -1.66 10.80 9.97
N ILE A 178 -1.92 9.67 9.31
CA ILE A 178 -2.83 9.64 8.14
C ILE A 178 -4.29 9.89 8.55
N ASP A 179 -4.73 9.37 9.69
CA ASP A 179 -6.10 9.55 10.16
C ASP A 179 -6.38 10.99 10.59
N GLN A 180 -5.38 11.65 11.20
CA GLN A 180 -5.46 13.05 11.60
C GLN A 180 -5.30 14.02 10.43
N SER A 181 -4.93 13.56 9.24
CA SER A 181 -4.83 14.40 8.06
C SER A 181 -6.15 14.44 7.29
N GLU A 182 -6.54 15.60 6.75
CA GLU A 182 -7.73 15.69 5.90
C GLU A 182 -7.50 15.03 4.55
N ILE A 183 -6.34 15.25 3.94
CA ILE A 183 -5.90 14.61 2.70
C ILE A 183 -4.59 13.84 2.94
N VAL A 184 -4.49 12.65 2.37
CA VAL A 184 -3.26 11.83 2.38
C VAL A 184 -2.72 11.72 0.97
N VAL A 185 -1.40 11.80 0.79
CA VAL A 185 -0.74 11.70 -0.51
C VAL A 185 0.34 10.63 -0.42
N PHE A 186 0.38 9.70 -1.38
CA PHE A 186 1.43 8.70 -1.46
C PHE A 186 1.87 8.46 -2.89
N THR A 187 3.13 8.03 -3.04
CA THR A 187 3.72 7.70 -4.35
C THR A 187 3.95 6.20 -4.55
N SER A 188 4.31 5.49 -3.50
CA SER A 188 4.44 4.03 -3.49
C SER A 188 4.49 3.53 -2.04
N SER A 189 3.36 3.13 -1.48
CA SER A 189 3.27 2.63 -0.11
C SER A 189 1.98 1.82 0.12
N SER A 190 2.09 0.73 0.89
CA SER A 190 0.91 -0.01 1.37
C SER A 190 0.03 0.85 2.29
N LEU A 191 0.64 1.75 3.06
CA LEU A 191 -0.07 2.67 3.95
C LEU A 191 -1.03 3.61 3.18
N GLY A 192 -0.72 3.92 1.92
CA GLY A 192 -1.60 4.70 1.05
C GLY A 192 -2.89 3.96 0.70
N TYR A 193 -2.78 2.66 0.39
CA TYR A 193 -3.96 1.80 0.17
C TYR A 193 -4.73 1.58 1.47
N GLU A 194 -4.04 1.43 2.60
CA GLU A 194 -4.68 1.33 3.92
C GLU A 194 -5.44 2.62 4.28
N SER A 195 -4.88 3.79 3.98
CA SER A 195 -5.55 5.10 4.12
C SER A 195 -6.86 5.15 3.31
N LEU A 196 -6.81 4.68 2.05
CA LEU A 196 -8.02 4.53 1.24
C LEU A 196 -9.01 3.59 1.93
N ALA A 197 -8.62 2.40 2.37
CA ALA A 197 -9.52 1.44 3.03
C ALA A 197 -10.22 2.04 4.26
N ARG A 198 -9.51 2.86 5.05
CA ARG A 198 -10.00 3.59 6.23
C ARG A 198 -10.96 4.76 5.92
N GLY A 199 -11.21 5.07 4.65
CA GLY A 199 -12.14 6.13 4.24
C GLY A 199 -11.49 7.50 4.02
N LYS A 200 -10.17 7.63 4.13
CA LYS A 200 -9.47 8.91 4.03
C LYS A 200 -9.40 9.38 2.59
N LYS A 201 -9.68 10.68 2.35
CA LYS A 201 -9.38 11.36 1.08
C LYS A 201 -7.90 11.21 0.77
N THR A 202 -7.57 10.44 -0.27
CA THR A 202 -6.20 10.02 -0.52
C THR A 202 -5.86 10.18 -2.01
N ALA A 203 -4.76 10.88 -2.31
CA ALA A 203 -4.18 10.96 -3.64
C ALA A 203 -3.12 9.86 -3.83
N ALA A 204 -3.31 9.03 -4.85
CA ALA A 204 -2.38 7.98 -5.25
C ALA A 204 -1.55 8.42 -6.48
N LEU A 205 -0.35 8.92 -6.23
CA LEU A 205 0.56 9.43 -7.26
C LEU A 205 1.56 8.33 -7.65
N MET A 206 1.14 7.32 -8.40
CA MET A 206 1.90 6.11 -8.75
C MET A 206 3.00 6.36 -9.80
N LEU A 207 3.90 7.30 -9.53
CA LEU A 207 4.86 7.86 -10.49
C LEU A 207 5.85 6.84 -11.04
N ASP A 208 6.17 5.82 -10.24
CA ASP A 208 7.12 4.76 -10.57
C ASP A 208 6.63 3.93 -11.77
N ALA A 209 5.32 3.74 -11.91
CA ALA A 209 4.74 2.95 -12.98
C ALA A 209 5.08 3.50 -14.38
N LYS A 210 5.09 4.84 -14.53
CA LYS A 210 5.42 5.51 -15.80
C LYS A 210 6.86 5.23 -16.22
N ILE A 211 7.79 5.34 -15.28
CA ILE A 211 9.23 5.29 -15.58
C ILE A 211 9.75 3.86 -15.68
N ILE A 212 9.24 2.95 -14.85
CA ILE A 212 9.62 1.53 -14.89
C ILE A 212 8.88 0.77 -15.99
N GLY A 213 7.71 1.26 -16.42
CA GLY A 213 6.87 0.61 -17.43
C GLY A 213 6.38 -0.76 -16.96
N ASP A 214 6.01 -0.88 -15.68
CA ASP A 214 5.37 -2.06 -15.10
C ASP A 214 3.91 -1.78 -14.74
N GLU A 215 3.00 -2.60 -15.29
CA GLU A 215 1.59 -2.57 -14.92
C GLU A 215 1.38 -2.87 -13.43
N ALA A 216 2.25 -3.68 -12.83
CA ALA A 216 2.16 -4.05 -11.41
C ALA A 216 2.48 -2.92 -10.44
N LEU A 217 2.93 -1.77 -10.95
CA LEU A 217 3.16 -0.55 -10.18
C LEU A 217 2.04 0.47 -10.37
N LYS A 218 1.08 0.24 -11.26
CA LYS A 218 -0.08 1.10 -11.43
C LYS A 218 -1.01 0.99 -10.21
N PHE A 219 -1.84 2.00 -10.04
CA PHE A 219 -2.80 2.02 -8.94
C PHE A 219 -3.76 0.84 -9.05
N GLY A 220 -3.92 0.11 -7.95
CA GLY A 220 -4.92 -0.94 -7.80
C GLY A 220 -4.59 -2.28 -8.46
N TRP A 221 -3.42 -2.43 -9.08
CA TRP A 221 -3.00 -3.74 -9.59
C TRP A 221 -3.09 -4.82 -8.50
N PRO A 222 -3.60 -6.04 -8.81
CA PRO A 222 -3.94 -6.57 -10.13
C PRO A 222 -5.40 -6.34 -10.57
N ALA A 223 -6.14 -5.44 -9.93
CA ALA A 223 -7.45 -5.04 -10.44
C ALA A 223 -7.29 -4.26 -11.76
N THR A 224 -8.25 -4.43 -12.66
CA THR A 224 -8.28 -3.71 -13.93
C THR A 224 -8.90 -2.33 -13.72
N LEU A 225 -8.05 -1.33 -13.53
CA LEU A 225 -8.42 0.08 -13.42
C LEU A 225 -7.87 0.89 -14.59
N ALA A 226 -8.47 2.05 -14.85
CA ALA A 226 -7.92 3.01 -15.78
C ALA A 226 -6.58 3.58 -15.25
N ASP A 227 -5.73 4.01 -16.17
CA ASP A 227 -4.42 4.62 -15.89
C ASP A 227 -4.48 5.88 -15.03
N ASP A 228 -5.61 6.58 -15.09
CA ASP A 228 -5.94 7.81 -14.37
C ASP A 228 -7.39 7.73 -13.86
N GLY A 229 -7.66 8.31 -12.71
CA GLY A 229 -9.01 8.47 -12.17
C GLY A 229 -9.09 9.58 -11.13
N PRO A 230 -10.24 9.83 -10.48
CA PRO A 230 -10.48 11.06 -9.72
C PRO A 230 -9.40 11.41 -8.69
N PHE A 231 -8.73 10.40 -8.12
CA PHE A 231 -7.71 10.58 -7.08
C PHE A 231 -6.40 9.84 -7.36
N TRP A 232 -6.22 9.25 -8.54
CA TRP A 232 -4.98 8.54 -8.89
C TRP A 232 -4.46 8.91 -10.27
N THR A 233 -3.14 8.84 -10.39
CA THR A 233 -2.42 9.04 -11.65
C THR A 233 -1.04 8.39 -11.54
N HIS A 234 -0.42 8.10 -12.67
CA HIS A 234 1.00 7.78 -12.76
C HIS A 234 1.80 8.91 -13.46
N GLN A 235 1.14 10.03 -13.76
CA GLN A 235 1.72 11.17 -14.46
C GLN A 235 2.27 12.21 -13.48
N LEU A 236 3.52 12.65 -13.71
CA LEU A 236 4.10 13.79 -13.01
C LEU A 236 3.80 15.05 -13.83
N SER A 237 2.59 15.59 -13.67
CA SER A 237 2.07 16.72 -14.45
C SER A 237 1.35 17.68 -13.51
N GLU A 238 1.83 18.92 -13.38
CA GLU A 238 1.24 19.88 -12.43
C GLU A 238 -0.27 20.11 -12.64
N PRO A 239 -0.80 20.26 -13.88
CA PRO A 239 -2.24 20.35 -14.09
C PRO A 239 -2.99 19.14 -13.51
N ARG A 240 -2.45 17.93 -13.72
CA ARG A 240 -3.08 16.69 -13.27
C ARG A 240 -3.02 16.54 -11.74
N LEU A 241 -1.88 16.85 -11.15
CA LEU A 241 -1.72 16.83 -9.70
C LEU A 241 -2.65 17.86 -9.04
N ARG A 242 -2.78 19.06 -9.63
CA ARG A 242 -3.69 20.10 -9.15
C ARG A 242 -5.14 19.67 -9.23
N GLU A 243 -5.56 19.08 -10.35
CA GLU A 243 -6.92 18.56 -10.54
C GLU A 243 -7.30 17.58 -9.42
N ILE A 244 -6.43 16.60 -9.13
CA ILE A 244 -6.64 15.61 -8.06
C ILE A 244 -6.74 16.29 -6.70
N MET A 245 -5.80 17.18 -6.36
CA MET A 245 -5.79 17.83 -5.04
C MET A 245 -6.97 18.78 -4.85
N ASP A 246 -7.34 19.54 -5.89
CA ASP A 246 -8.50 20.42 -5.84
C ASP A 246 -9.80 19.60 -5.70
N PHE A 247 -9.95 18.48 -6.43
CA PHE A 247 -11.07 17.55 -6.25
C PHE A 247 -11.16 17.02 -4.82
N LEU A 248 -10.05 16.52 -4.25
CA LEU A 248 -10.06 15.96 -2.88
C LEU A 248 -10.44 17.00 -1.82
N ARG A 249 -10.08 18.27 -2.01
CA ARG A 249 -10.46 19.35 -1.10
C ARG A 249 -11.95 19.68 -1.16
N THR A 250 -12.56 19.61 -2.34
CA THR A 250 -13.92 20.09 -2.56
C THR A 250 -14.99 19.00 -2.50
N VAL A 251 -14.64 17.74 -2.80
CA VAL A 251 -15.59 16.63 -2.77
C VAL A 251 -16.17 16.45 -1.37
N VAL A 252 -17.49 16.24 -1.28
CA VAL A 252 -18.18 15.99 -0.02
C VAL A 252 -18.01 14.54 0.43
N ASP A 253 -18.06 14.27 1.73
CA ASP A 253 -17.67 12.97 2.28
C ASP A 253 -18.50 11.79 1.73
N GLN A 254 -19.80 12.00 1.47
CA GLN A 254 -20.66 10.96 0.89
C GLN A 254 -20.26 10.61 -0.55
N GLU A 255 -19.98 11.62 -1.37
CA GLU A 255 -19.56 11.44 -2.76
C GLU A 255 -18.16 10.82 -2.81
N TRP A 256 -17.25 11.29 -1.95
CA TRP A 256 -15.94 10.70 -1.78
C TRP A 256 -16.02 9.21 -1.43
N ASP A 257 -16.88 8.84 -0.46
CA ASP A 257 -17.02 7.46 -0.03
C ASP A 257 -17.48 6.55 -1.17
N GLN A 258 -18.43 7.01 -2.00
CA GLN A 258 -18.89 6.28 -3.18
C GLN A 258 -17.77 6.10 -4.21
N ILE A 259 -17.12 7.19 -4.63
CA ILE A 259 -16.04 7.17 -5.64
C ILE A 259 -14.88 6.27 -5.17
N ARG A 260 -14.49 6.41 -3.91
CA ARG A 260 -13.44 5.61 -3.29
C ARG A 260 -13.80 4.14 -3.28
N LYS A 261 -14.98 3.77 -2.78
CA LYS A 261 -15.43 2.38 -2.68
C LYS A 261 -15.48 1.71 -4.06
N ASP A 262 -16.01 2.40 -5.06
CA ASP A 262 -16.07 1.88 -6.42
C ASP A 262 -14.68 1.61 -7.00
N ALA A 263 -13.72 2.51 -6.74
CA ALA A 263 -12.35 2.38 -7.21
C ALA A 263 -11.56 1.28 -6.48
N ILE A 264 -11.77 1.08 -5.17
CA ILE A 264 -10.97 0.13 -4.36
C ILE A 264 -11.64 -1.21 -4.09
N LYS A 265 -12.88 -1.43 -4.56
CA LYS A 265 -13.71 -2.61 -4.24
C LYS A 265 -13.01 -3.97 -4.37
N ASP A 266 -12.10 -4.11 -5.34
CA ASP A 266 -11.34 -5.34 -5.59
C ASP A 266 -9.88 -5.24 -5.15
N VAL A 267 -9.43 -4.04 -4.74
CA VAL A 267 -8.04 -3.71 -4.44
C VAL A 267 -7.71 -4.00 -2.98
N ILE A 268 -8.49 -3.42 -2.06
CA ILE A 268 -8.26 -3.54 -0.63
C ILE A 268 -9.56 -3.36 0.15
N ASP A 269 -9.76 -4.23 1.15
CA ASP A 269 -10.88 -4.15 2.09
C ASP A 269 -10.46 -3.60 3.46
N PHE A 270 -11.43 -3.33 4.33
CA PHE A 270 -11.21 -2.93 5.71
C PHE A 270 -12.07 -3.80 6.65
N ASP A 271 -11.41 -4.63 7.46
CA ASP A 271 -12.03 -5.55 8.42
C ASP A 271 -11.63 -5.19 9.86
N PRO A 272 -12.25 -4.16 10.47
CA PRO A 272 -11.90 -3.73 11.83
C PRO A 272 -11.87 -4.89 12.84
N GLY A 273 -10.77 -5.02 13.57
CA GLY A 273 -10.57 -6.09 14.55
C GLY A 273 -10.18 -7.44 13.94
N ASN A 274 -9.90 -7.52 12.63
CA ASN A 274 -9.55 -8.76 11.95
C ASN A 274 -10.60 -9.86 12.22
N SER A 275 -11.87 -9.54 11.99
CA SER A 275 -12.98 -10.44 12.29
C SER A 275 -12.89 -11.75 11.51
N GLN A 276 -12.50 -11.71 10.24
CA GLN A 276 -12.37 -12.89 9.38
C GLN A 276 -11.27 -13.84 9.87
N PHE A 277 -10.14 -13.26 10.29
CA PHE A 277 -9.06 -14.04 10.90
C PHE A 277 -9.50 -14.66 12.22
N SER A 278 -10.17 -13.88 13.07
CA SER A 278 -10.66 -14.35 14.37
C SER A 278 -11.67 -15.50 14.23
N ILE A 279 -12.58 -15.42 13.26
CA ILE A 279 -13.52 -16.51 12.91
C ILE A 279 -12.74 -17.76 12.50
N SER A 280 -11.75 -17.62 11.62
CA SER A 280 -10.94 -18.75 11.16
C SER A 280 -10.16 -19.42 12.30
N VAL A 281 -9.58 -18.65 13.23
CA VAL A 281 -8.88 -19.21 14.40
C VAL A 281 -9.85 -19.94 15.34
N LYS A 282 -11.04 -19.39 15.58
CA LYS A 282 -12.07 -20.04 16.40
C LYS A 282 -12.50 -21.38 15.78
N SER A 283 -12.80 -21.38 14.48
CA SER A 283 -13.17 -22.58 13.74
C SER A 283 -12.07 -23.65 13.78
N LEU A 284 -10.80 -23.24 13.65
CA LEU A 284 -9.67 -24.16 13.78
C LEU A 284 -9.59 -24.78 15.18
N ARG A 285 -9.73 -23.97 16.24
CA ARG A 285 -9.72 -24.47 17.63
C ARG A 285 -10.86 -25.44 17.92
N GLU A 286 -12.06 -25.17 17.40
CA GLU A 286 -13.21 -26.06 17.54
C GLU A 286 -12.99 -27.41 16.86
N SER A 287 -12.29 -27.43 15.72
CA SER A 287 -11.95 -28.67 15.02
C SER A 287 -11.06 -29.61 15.84
N TRP A 288 -10.21 -29.07 16.72
CA TRP A 288 -9.34 -29.86 17.61
C TRP A 288 -10.08 -30.46 18.82
N GLN A 289 -11.26 -29.95 19.14
CA GLN A 289 -12.05 -30.38 20.30
C GLN A 289 -13.08 -31.47 19.94
N ARG A 290 -13.30 -31.75 18.64
CA ARG A 290 -14.20 -32.81 18.22
C ARG A 290 -13.50 -34.16 18.35
N PRO A 291 -14.09 -35.16 19.04
CA PRO A 291 -13.54 -36.51 19.05
C PRO A 291 -13.50 -37.06 17.62
N PRO A 292 -12.54 -37.93 17.28
CA PRO A 292 -12.49 -38.53 15.95
C PRO A 292 -13.82 -39.22 15.67
N THR A 293 -14.46 -38.84 14.57
CA THR A 293 -15.66 -39.52 14.08
C THR A 293 -15.28 -40.96 13.78
N THR A 294 -15.77 -41.88 14.63
CA THR A 294 -15.69 -43.31 14.40
C THR A 294 -16.52 -43.66 13.18
N ASN A 295 -15.85 -44.01 12.07
CA ASN A 295 -16.42 -44.82 11.00
C ASN A 295 -16.00 -46.27 11.21
#